data_AF-A0AAE1P186-F1
#
_entry.id   AF-A0AAE1P186-F1
#
_cell.length_a   1.000
_cell.length_b   1.000
_cell.length_c   1.000
_cell.angle_alpha   90.00
_cell.angle_beta   90.00
_cell.angle_gamma   90.00
#
_symmetry.space_group_name_H-M   'P 1'
#
loop_
_entity.id
_entity.type
_entity.pdbx_description
1 polymer ?
#
loop_
_entity_poly.entity_id
_entity_poly.type
_entity_poly.pdbx_seq_one_letter_code
_entity_poly.pdbx_strand_id
1 'polypeptide(L)'
;MREIIHINIKEDRQAVAIIYRDLTKQDLLGRCIKGKTQNVNESFLSKLWKKSKKVKFHGHKKVKFAFLMSALEHNTGYKSGCLLYKILGGVHDARGLEIQEQLRLLGSAKKTVERRKRKKTTKDYTSDYVPGGY
;
A
#
# COMPACT_ATOMS: atom_id res chain seq x y z
N MET A 1 21.78 16.72 21.29
CA MET A 1 20.53 17.23 21.90
C MET A 1 19.39 16.36 21.39
N ARG A 2 18.85 15.45 22.21
CA ARG A 2 17.68 14.65 21.84
C ARG A 2 16.46 15.38 22.39
N GLU A 3 15.63 15.93 21.51
CA GLU A 3 14.36 16.51 21.91
C GLU A 3 13.50 15.38 22.53
N ILE A 4 13.11 15.57 23.77
CA ILE A 4 12.17 14.68 24.45
C ILE A 4 10.81 15.00 23.84
N ILE A 5 10.27 14.07 23.07
CA ILE A 5 8.91 14.15 22.54
C ILE A 5 7.99 14.12 23.77
N HIS A 6 7.38 15.24 24.10
CA HIS A 6 6.35 15.29 25.14
C HIS A 6 5.10 14.57 24.62
N ILE A 7 4.97 13.30 25.00
CA ILE A 7 3.78 12.48 24.75
C ILE A 7 2.71 12.93 25.76
N ASN A 8 1.75 13.73 25.31
CA ASN A 8 0.59 14.07 26.12
C ASN A 8 -0.40 12.90 26.04
N ILE A 9 -0.23 11.94 26.95
CA ILE A 9 -0.94 10.65 26.98
C ILE A 9 -2.47 10.82 26.85
N LYS A 10 -3.07 11.91 27.34
CA LYS A 10 -4.51 12.15 27.24
C LYS A 10 -4.95 12.55 25.83
N GLU A 11 -4.24 13.48 25.20
CA GLU A 11 -4.53 13.96 23.85
C GLU A 11 -4.20 12.89 22.81
N ASP A 12 -3.05 12.22 22.97
CA ASP A 12 -2.63 11.12 22.09
C ASP A 12 -3.62 9.95 22.15
N ARG A 13 -4.16 9.64 23.34
CA ARG A 13 -5.19 8.60 23.50
C ARG A 13 -6.49 8.96 22.77
N GLN A 14 -6.88 10.24 22.76
CA GLN A 14 -8.07 10.67 22.02
C GLN A 14 -7.83 10.59 20.51
N ALA A 15 -6.67 11.03 20.02
CA ALA A 15 -6.29 10.91 18.62
C ALA A 15 -6.29 9.45 18.14
N VAL A 16 -5.72 8.55 18.93
CA VAL A 16 -5.71 7.11 18.66
C VAL A 16 -7.13 6.53 18.70
N ALA A 17 -7.95 6.91 19.67
CA ALA A 17 -9.34 6.44 19.78
C ALA A 17 -10.19 6.81 18.56
N ILE A 18 -10.00 8.01 17.99
CA ILE A 18 -10.69 8.43 16.76
C ILE A 18 -10.29 7.51 15.59
N ILE A 19 -9.00 7.20 15.46
CA ILE A 19 -8.50 6.29 14.42
C ILE A 19 -9.15 4.91 14.58
N TYR A 20 -9.15 4.34 15.78
CA TYR A 20 -9.77 3.03 16.01
C TYR A 20 -11.28 3.05 15.76
N ARG A 21 -11.98 4.13 16.11
CA ARG A 21 -13.42 4.29 15.80
C ARG A 21 -13.68 4.39 14.30
N ASP A 22 -12.80 5.03 13.56
CA ASP A 22 -12.89 5.08 12.10
C ASP A 22 -12.61 3.71 11.47
N LEU A 23 -11.70 2.94 12.06
CA LEU A 23 -11.39 1.57 11.62
C LEU A 23 -12.51 0.57 11.92
N THR A 24 -13.43 0.87 12.84
CA THR A 24 -14.61 0.03 13.12
C THR A 24 -15.83 0.36 12.27
N LYS A 25 -15.75 1.31 11.33
CA LYS A 25 -16.85 1.61 10.40
C LYS A 25 -17.26 0.36 9.63
N GLN A 26 -18.56 0.06 9.61
CA GLN A 26 -19.12 -1.15 8.99
C GLN A 26 -18.79 -1.28 7.50
N ASP A 27 -18.73 -0.17 6.75
CA ASP A 27 -18.28 -0.20 5.35
C ASP A 27 -16.81 -0.64 5.22
N LEU A 28 -15.94 -0.25 6.16
CA LEU A 28 -14.54 -0.68 6.17
C LEU A 28 -14.42 -2.16 6.56
N LEU A 29 -15.09 -2.57 7.64
CA LEU A 29 -15.12 -3.96 8.09
C LEU A 29 -15.74 -4.89 7.02
N GLY A 30 -16.78 -4.44 6.32
CA GLY A 30 -17.41 -5.17 5.20
C GLY A 30 -16.47 -5.41 4.01
N ARG A 31 -15.41 -4.59 3.86
CA ARG A 31 -14.34 -4.85 2.87
C ARG A 31 -13.41 -5.97 3.35
N CYS A 32 -13.14 -6.04 4.66
CA CYS A 32 -12.24 -7.03 5.29
C CYS A 32 -12.86 -8.45 5.36
N ILE A 33 -14.18 -8.57 5.61
CA ILE A 33 -14.92 -9.85 5.72
C ILE A 33 -14.71 -10.77 4.49
N LYS A 34 -14.41 -10.20 3.32
CA LYS A 34 -14.28 -10.95 2.07
C LYS A 34 -12.93 -11.69 1.93
N GLY A 35 -12.13 -11.82 2.99
CA GLY A 35 -10.75 -12.29 2.95
C GLY A 35 -9.86 -11.40 2.06
N LYS A 36 -10.33 -10.17 1.84
CA LYS A 36 -9.58 -9.15 1.10
C LYS A 36 -8.72 -8.45 2.13
N THR A 37 -7.63 -9.10 2.53
CA THR A 37 -6.60 -8.38 3.26
C THR A 37 -6.15 -7.22 2.35
N GLN A 38 -6.51 -6.00 2.73
CA GLN A 38 -5.63 -4.87 2.50
C GLN A 38 -4.44 -5.09 3.45
N ASN A 39 -3.63 -6.13 3.23
CA ASN A 39 -2.37 -6.19 3.93
C ASN A 39 -1.51 -5.09 3.30
N VAL A 40 -1.57 -3.90 3.91
CA VAL A 40 -0.78 -2.74 3.53
C VAL A 40 0.68 -3.16 3.39
N ASN A 41 1.16 -4.04 4.28
CA ASN A 41 2.52 -4.57 4.25
C ASN A 41 2.78 -5.41 2.99
N GLU A 42 1.86 -6.26 2.53
CA GLU A 42 2.05 -7.03 1.29
C GLU A 42 2.09 -6.12 0.04
N SER A 43 1.25 -5.09 0.02
CA SER A 43 1.23 -4.14 -1.10
C SER A 43 2.44 -3.19 -1.12
N PHE A 44 2.95 -2.80 0.05
CA PHE A 44 4.19 -2.05 0.21
C PHE A 44 5.41 -2.89 -0.17
N LEU A 45 5.51 -4.10 0.40
CA LEU A 45 6.60 -5.02 0.13
C LEU A 45 6.63 -5.40 -1.35
N SER A 46 5.48 -5.60 -2.01
CA SER A 46 5.43 -5.81 -3.46
C SER A 46 6.07 -4.66 -4.25
N LYS A 47 5.85 -3.40 -3.85
CA LYS A 47 6.51 -2.23 -4.46
C LYS A 47 8.01 -2.23 -4.22
N LEU A 48 8.44 -2.53 -2.99
CA LEU A 48 9.85 -2.62 -2.64
C LEU A 48 10.58 -3.67 -3.47
N TRP A 49 10.01 -4.87 -3.57
CA TRP A 49 10.63 -6.00 -4.27
C TRP A 49 10.63 -5.87 -5.79
N LYS A 50 9.75 -5.03 -6.35
CA LYS A 50 9.86 -4.61 -7.76
C LYS A 50 11.10 -3.75 -8.01
N LYS A 51 11.51 -2.91 -7.05
CA LYS A 51 12.69 -2.05 -7.16
C LYS A 51 13.98 -2.77 -6.76
N SER A 52 13.93 -3.62 -5.73
CA SER A 52 15.05 -4.42 -5.24
C SER A 52 14.60 -5.87 -5.13
N LYS A 53 14.87 -6.67 -6.16
CA LYS A 53 14.44 -8.08 -6.18
C LYS A 53 15.04 -8.83 -4.99
N LYS A 54 14.21 -9.52 -4.19
CA LYS A 54 14.66 -10.34 -3.04
C LYS A 54 15.72 -11.37 -3.41
N VAL A 55 15.60 -11.95 -4.61
CA VAL A 55 16.47 -13.02 -5.10
C VAL A 55 17.87 -12.54 -5.50
N LYS A 56 18.13 -11.22 -5.47
CA LYS A 56 19.43 -10.65 -5.80
C LYS A 56 19.98 -9.90 -4.60
N PHE A 57 21.29 -10.05 -4.39
CA PHE A 57 21.99 -9.23 -3.42
C PHE A 57 22.03 -7.77 -3.86
N HIS A 58 21.79 -6.86 -2.92
CA HIS A 58 21.85 -5.42 -3.13
C HIS A 58 22.58 -4.80 -1.95
N GLY A 59 23.49 -3.85 -2.21
CA GLY A 59 24.16 -3.12 -1.13
C GLY A 59 23.18 -2.33 -0.26
N HIS A 60 23.51 -2.15 1.02
CA HIS A 60 22.66 -1.51 2.03
C HIS A 60 22.07 -0.16 1.56
N LYS A 61 22.89 0.72 0.98
CA LYS A 61 22.47 2.03 0.47
C LYS A 61 21.36 1.91 -0.58
N LYS A 62 21.45 0.93 -1.48
CA LYS A 62 20.47 0.71 -2.55
C LYS A 62 19.14 0.20 -2.01
N VAL A 63 19.18 -0.72 -1.04
CA VAL A 63 17.96 -1.23 -0.37
C VAL A 63 17.28 -0.10 0.41
N LYS A 64 18.04 0.70 1.16
CA LYS A 64 17.52 1.85 1.91
C LYS A 64 16.86 2.88 1.00
N PHE A 65 17.48 3.19 -0.14
CA PHE A 65 16.90 4.09 -1.13
C PHE A 65 15.61 3.52 -1.74
N ALA A 66 15.61 2.25 -2.13
CA ALA A 66 14.42 1.59 -2.67
C ALA A 66 13.26 1.57 -1.65
N PHE A 67 13.56 1.35 -0.36
CA PHE A 67 12.58 1.41 0.72
C PHE A 67 11.94 2.79 0.84
N LEU A 68 12.74 3.86 0.91
CA LEU A 68 12.23 5.23 0.99
C LEU A 68 11.38 5.60 -0.23
N MET A 69 11.84 5.27 -1.44
CA MET A 69 11.07 5.48 -2.67
C MET A 69 9.75 4.72 -2.66
N SER A 70 9.76 3.46 -2.26
CA SER A 70 8.55 2.65 -2.16
C SER A 70 7.58 3.18 -1.10
N ALA A 71 8.07 3.75 0.00
CA ALA A 71 7.23 4.34 1.03
C ALA A 71 6.53 5.62 0.52
N LEU A 72 7.27 6.48 -0.18
CA LEU A 72 6.71 7.67 -0.82
C LEU A 72 5.64 7.31 -1.87
N GLU A 73 5.95 6.40 -2.78
CA GLU A 73 4.99 5.92 -3.80
C GLU A 73 3.80 5.16 -3.18
N HIS A 74 3.99 4.53 -2.02
CA HIS A 74 2.91 3.83 -1.32
C HIS A 74 1.92 4.82 -0.70
N ASN A 75 2.44 5.82 0.00
CA ASN A 75 1.61 6.76 0.75
C ASN A 75 1.03 7.88 -0.11
N THR A 76 1.74 8.32 -1.14
CA THR A 76 1.35 9.52 -1.93
C THR A 76 1.01 9.23 -3.40
N GLY A 77 1.18 7.99 -3.87
CA GLY A 77 0.98 7.61 -5.27
C GLY A 77 2.19 7.90 -6.17
N TYR A 78 2.11 7.53 -7.45
CA TYR A 78 3.27 7.59 -8.35
C TYR A 78 3.71 9.01 -8.71
N LYS A 79 2.75 9.91 -8.97
CA LYS A 79 3.04 11.31 -9.33
C LYS A 79 3.59 12.10 -8.14
N SER A 80 2.83 12.15 -7.03
CA SER A 80 3.22 12.91 -5.83
C SER A 80 4.36 12.28 -5.04
N GLY A 81 4.60 10.98 -5.21
CA GLY A 81 5.70 10.25 -4.58
C GLY A 81 7.02 10.27 -5.36
N CYS A 82 7.00 10.77 -6.60
CA CYS A 82 8.19 10.90 -7.41
C CYS A 82 9.02 12.10 -6.93
N LEU A 83 10.18 11.82 -6.31
CA LEU A 83 11.10 12.85 -5.82
C LEU A 83 11.62 13.75 -6.95
N LEU A 84 11.95 13.20 -8.12
CA LEU A 84 12.36 14.01 -9.28
C LEU A 84 11.23 14.93 -9.75
N TYR A 85 9.99 14.43 -9.78
CA TYR A 85 8.84 15.24 -10.16
C TYR A 85 8.65 16.44 -9.21
N LYS A 86 8.83 16.22 -7.90
CA LYS A 86 8.76 17.30 -6.89
C LYS A 86 9.92 18.28 -6.96
N ILE A 87 11.16 17.78 -7.03
CA ILE A 87 12.37 18.61 -6.96
C ILE A 87 12.53 19.44 -8.24
N LEU A 88 12.19 18.86 -9.39
CA LEU A 88 12.42 19.48 -10.70
C LEU A 88 11.14 20.12 -11.26
N GLY A 89 10.15 20.41 -10.41
CA GLY A 89 8.96 21.18 -10.80
C GLY A 89 8.11 20.55 -11.91
N GLY A 90 8.10 19.22 -12.02
CA GLY A 90 7.32 18.51 -13.03
C GLY A 90 7.91 18.47 -14.44
N VAL A 91 9.19 18.84 -14.60
CA VAL A 91 9.90 18.83 -15.90
C VAL A 91 10.10 17.39 -16.45
N HIS A 92 10.02 16.37 -15.60
CA HIS A 92 10.04 14.96 -16.04
C HIS A 92 8.65 14.38 -16.25
N ASP A 93 8.52 13.60 -17.34
CA ASP A 93 7.37 12.86 -17.86
C ASP A 93 6.17 12.69 -16.90
N ALA A 94 5.47 13.80 -16.65
CA ALA A 94 4.26 13.86 -15.83
C ALA A 94 3.20 12.89 -16.37
N ARG A 95 3.16 12.80 -17.70
CA ARG A 95 2.28 11.91 -18.46
C ARG A 95 2.61 10.45 -18.19
N GLY A 96 3.89 10.07 -18.19
CA GLY A 96 4.33 8.72 -17.83
C GLY A 96 3.94 8.32 -16.40
N LEU A 97 4.07 9.24 -15.44
CA LEU A 97 3.66 9.01 -14.04
C LEU A 97 2.13 8.88 -13.90
N GLU A 98 1.37 9.68 -14.63
CA GLU A 98 -0.10 9.57 -14.70
C GLU A 98 -0.56 8.26 -15.33
N ILE A 99 0.08 7.84 -16.42
CA ILE A 99 -0.18 6.54 -17.05
C ILE A 99 0.10 5.41 -16.06
N GLN A 100 1.21 5.47 -15.32
CA GLN A 100 1.51 4.47 -14.29
C GLN A 100 0.46 4.43 -13.18
N GLU A 101 -0.03 5.59 -12.73
CA GLU A 101 -1.11 5.67 -11.76
C GLU A 101 -2.42 5.07 -12.31
N GLN A 102 -2.79 5.39 -13.55
CA GLN A 102 -3.95 4.81 -14.21
C GLN A 102 -3.82 3.29 -14.37
N LEU A 103 -2.66 2.79 -14.80
CA LEU A 103 -2.39 1.36 -14.91
C LEU A 103 -2.47 0.64 -13.56
N ARG A 104 -2.07 1.30 -12.46
CA ARG A 104 -2.24 0.78 -11.09
C ARG A 104 -3.72 0.63 -10.74
N LEU A 105 -4.53 1.64 -11.03
CA LEU A 105 -5.97 1.63 -10.77
C LEU A 105 -6.68 0.58 -11.64
N LEU A 106 -6.37 0.54 -12.93
CA LEU A 106 -6.89 -0.45 -13.88
C LEU A 106 -6.48 -1.88 -13.50
N GLY A 107 -5.22 -2.10 -13.10
CA GLY A 107 -4.75 -3.40 -12.63
C GLY A 107 -5.49 -3.87 -11.37
N SER A 108 -5.83 -2.93 -10.47
CA SER A 108 -6.64 -3.22 -9.29
C SER A 108 -8.09 -3.57 -9.66
N ALA A 109 -8.66 -2.88 -10.65
CA ALA A 109 -10.00 -3.15 -11.17
C ALA A 109 -10.06 -4.51 -11.91
N LYS A 110 -9.10 -4.81 -12.78
CA LYS A 110 -9.01 -6.09 -13.52
C LYS A 110 -8.88 -7.29 -12.58
N LYS A 111 -7.98 -7.22 -11.59
CA LYS A 111 -7.88 -8.25 -10.54
C LYS A 111 -9.20 -8.44 -9.78
N THR A 112 -9.96 -7.37 -9.58
CA THR A 112 -11.29 -7.45 -8.96
C THR A 112 -12.30 -8.16 -9.87
N VAL A 113 -12.28 -7.90 -11.17
CA VAL A 113 -13.18 -8.51 -12.16
C VAL A 113 -12.86 -9.98 -12.42
N GLU A 114 -11.60 -10.33 -12.67
CA GLU A 114 -11.19 -11.74 -12.87
C GLU A 114 -11.47 -12.60 -11.64
N ARG A 115 -11.26 -12.05 -10.44
CA ARG A 115 -11.57 -12.74 -9.19
C ARG A 115 -13.08 -12.88 -8.97
N ARG A 116 -13.91 -11.93 -9.44
CA ARG A 116 -15.38 -12.09 -9.49
C ARG A 116 -15.80 -13.19 -10.46
N LYS A 117 -15.16 -13.30 -11.64
CA LYS A 117 -15.41 -14.38 -12.59
C LYS A 117 -15.09 -15.74 -11.97
N ARG A 118 -13.92 -15.90 -11.33
CA ARG A 118 -13.56 -17.12 -10.58
C ARG A 118 -14.56 -17.47 -9.47
N LYS A 119 -15.07 -16.48 -8.71
CA LYS A 119 -16.10 -16.70 -7.67
C LYS A 119 -17.48 -17.09 -8.20
N LYS A 120 -17.83 -16.73 -9.44
CA LYS A 120 -19.09 -17.18 -10.06
C LYS A 120 -19.04 -18.66 -10.43
N THR A 121 -17.84 -19.17 -10.78
CA THR A 121 -17.63 -20.58 -11.11
C THR A 121 -17.47 -21.48 -9.88
N THR A 122 -16.94 -20.98 -8.76
CA THR A 122 -16.87 -21.72 -7.48
C THR A 122 -17.89 -21.20 -6.48
N LYS A 123 -19.09 -21.80 -6.47
CA LYS A 123 -20.00 -21.72 -5.33
C LYS A 123 -19.57 -22.77 -4.29
N ASP A 124 -18.48 -22.52 -3.56
CA ASP A 124 -18.12 -23.34 -2.41
C ASP A 124 -18.18 -22.53 -1.12
N TYR A 125 -18.91 -23.11 -0.17
CA TYR A 125 -19.23 -22.56 1.14
C TYR A 125 -18.24 -23.15 2.15
N THR A 126 -16.95 -22.83 2.02
CA THR A 126 -15.95 -23.14 3.06
C THR A 126 -14.98 -21.99 3.25
N SER A 127 -14.74 -21.71 4.53
CA SER A 127 -13.94 -20.59 5.03
C SER A 127 -12.45 -20.85 4.81
N ASP A 128 -11.96 -20.62 3.60
CA ASP A 128 -10.59 -20.98 3.20
C ASP A 128 -9.59 -19.82 3.37
N TYR A 129 -9.59 -19.13 4.51
CA TYR A 129 -8.47 -18.23 4.83
C TYR A 129 -7.29 -19.04 5.38
N VAL A 130 -6.33 -19.34 4.51
CA VAL A 130 -5.03 -19.90 4.91
C VAL A 130 -4.00 -18.75 4.93
N PRO A 131 -3.49 -18.34 6.11
CA PRO A 131 -2.43 -17.34 6.19
C PRO A 131 -1.17 -17.87 5.50
N GLY A 132 -0.61 -17.11 4.55
CA GLY A 132 0.69 -17.42 3.93
C GLY A 132 0.67 -18.17 2.59
N GLY A 133 -0.48 -18.36 1.95
CA GLY A 133 -0.56 -18.91 0.60
C GLY A 133 -0.10 -17.91 -0.48
N TYR A 134 1.20 -17.92 -0.79
CA TYR A 134 1.81 -17.31 -1.96
C TYR A 134 2.37 -18.38 -2.88
#